data_AF-K7KY00-F1
#
_entry.id   AF-K7KY00-F1
#
_cell.length_a   1.000
_cell.length_b   1.000
_cell.length_c   1.000
_cell.angle_alpha   90.00
_cell.angle_beta   90.00
_cell.angle_gamma   90.00
#
_symmetry.space_group_name_H-M   'P 1'
#
loop_
_entity.id
_entity.type
_entity.pdbx_description
1 polymer ?
#
loop_
_entity_poly.entity_id
_entity_poly.type
_entity_poly.pdbx_seq_one_letter_code
_entity_poly.pdbx_strand_id
1 'polypeptide(L)'
;MDNTEAEEQLASEMLLNQKLEELDEAYQTKISHVYDYANFTLPKDFFKCGYECFDGSKRQEEVINCVNNCADRLTKVQKALNNEINMFEEKMGKSVMVCQLKHDEAKLQQKAGAGPDLVSCLDQAIQENIKFLPDINKLKAAFGISDDSS
;
A
#
# COMPACT_ATOMS: atom_id res chain seq x y z
N MET A 1 16.91 -8.38 -40.42
CA MET A 1 16.77 -8.29 -38.96
C MET A 1 17.73 -9.31 -38.42
N ASP A 2 18.84 -8.82 -37.89
CA ASP A 2 19.97 -9.64 -37.47
C ASP A 2 19.60 -10.37 -36.18
N ASN A 3 20.06 -11.60 -35.98
CA ASN A 3 19.71 -12.42 -34.80
C ASN A 3 20.01 -11.65 -33.48
N THR A 4 21.03 -10.80 -33.51
CA THR A 4 21.44 -9.90 -32.43
C THR A 4 20.35 -8.90 -32.00
N GLU A 5 19.61 -8.29 -32.93
CA GLU A 5 18.56 -7.30 -32.56
C GLU A 5 17.38 -7.98 -31.83
N ALA A 6 17.03 -9.20 -32.24
CA ALA A 6 15.99 -9.99 -31.59
C ALA A 6 16.43 -10.47 -30.20
N GLU A 7 17.70 -10.90 -30.06
CA GLU A 7 18.30 -11.29 -28.78
C GLU A 7 18.38 -10.11 -27.81
N GLU A 8 18.77 -8.92 -28.28
CA GLU A 8 18.80 -7.69 -27.48
C GLU A 8 17.39 -7.27 -27.03
N GLN A 9 16.39 -7.38 -27.90
CA GLN A 9 14.99 -7.10 -27.54
C GLN A 9 14.48 -8.08 -26.48
N LEU A 10 14.74 -9.38 -26.64
CA LEU A 10 14.34 -10.40 -25.68
C LEU A 10 15.05 -10.24 -24.34
N ALA A 11 16.35 -9.94 -24.35
CA ALA A 11 17.12 -9.67 -23.12
C ALA A 11 16.61 -8.42 -22.39
N SER A 12 16.27 -7.35 -23.14
CA SER A 12 15.67 -6.14 -22.59
C SER A 12 14.29 -6.39 -21.97
N GLU A 13 13.45 -7.22 -22.62
CA GLU A 13 12.15 -7.63 -22.11
C GLU A 13 12.27 -8.49 -20.83
N MET A 14 13.22 -9.43 -20.80
CA MET A 14 13.51 -10.21 -19.59
C MET A 14 13.96 -9.32 -18.42
N LEU A 15 14.88 -8.39 -18.67
CA LEU A 15 15.35 -7.45 -17.65
C LEU A 15 14.22 -6.55 -17.15
N LEU A 16 13.34 -6.09 -18.04
CA LEU A 16 12.16 -5.32 -17.69
C LEU A 16 11.22 -6.13 -16.77
N ASN A 17 10.92 -7.38 -17.11
CA ASN A 17 10.05 -8.22 -16.30
C ASN A 17 10.65 -8.49 -14.92
N GLN A 18 11.94 -8.77 -14.83
CA GLN A 18 12.63 -8.92 -13.55
C GLN A 18 12.52 -7.64 -12.71
N LYS A 19 12.70 -6.47 -13.33
CA LYS A 19 12.58 -5.19 -12.63
C LYS A 19 11.17 -4.90 -12.14
N LEU A 20 10.16 -5.31 -12.91
CA LEU A 20 8.74 -5.24 -12.52
C LEU A 20 8.39 -6.19 -11.38
N GLU A 21 9.07 -7.33 -11.26
CA GLU A 21 8.94 -8.24 -10.11
C GLU A 21 9.60 -7.66 -8.86
N GLU A 22 10.83 -7.14 -8.95
CA GLU A 22 11.55 -6.51 -7.81
C GLU A 22 10.80 -5.31 -7.20
N LEU A 23 10.44 -4.33 -8.05
CA LEU A 23 9.03 -4.17 -8.37
C LEU A 23 7.95 -4.38 -7.30
N ASP A 24 7.03 -5.20 -7.73
CA ASP A 24 5.91 -5.68 -6.96
C ASP A 24 6.36 -6.20 -5.59
N GLU A 25 7.46 -6.94 -5.48
CA GLU A 25 7.96 -7.45 -4.21
C GLU A 25 8.27 -6.34 -3.19
N ALA A 26 8.95 -5.27 -3.60
CA ALA A 26 9.25 -4.14 -2.73
C ALA A 26 7.98 -3.40 -2.30
N TYR A 27 7.01 -3.29 -3.21
CA TYR A 27 5.68 -2.74 -2.92
C TYR A 27 4.91 -3.63 -1.94
N GLN A 28 4.78 -4.93 -2.23
CA GLN A 28 4.07 -5.92 -1.42
C GLN A 28 4.66 -6.00 -0.02
N THR A 29 6.00 -6.01 0.08
CA THR A 29 6.69 -6.01 1.37
C THR A 29 6.29 -4.81 2.22
N LYS A 30 6.22 -3.61 1.63
CA LYS A 30 5.89 -2.41 2.40
C LYS A 30 4.42 -2.29 2.73
N ILE A 31 3.53 -2.63 1.79
CA ILE A 31 2.09 -2.53 2.01
C ILE A 31 1.56 -3.69 2.89
N SER A 32 2.26 -4.83 2.95
CA SER A 32 1.88 -5.97 3.79
C SER A 32 1.71 -5.56 5.26
N HIS A 33 2.64 -4.80 5.81
CA HIS A 33 2.56 -4.27 7.19
C HIS A 33 1.32 -3.41 7.43
N VAL A 34 0.91 -2.65 6.40
CA VAL A 34 -0.28 -1.82 6.45
C VAL A 34 -1.54 -2.69 6.48
N TYR A 35 -1.60 -3.72 5.63
CA TYR A 35 -2.72 -4.67 5.61
C TYR A 35 -2.78 -5.54 6.86
N ASP A 36 -1.65 -5.97 7.42
CA ASP A 36 -1.59 -6.70 8.68
C ASP A 36 -2.15 -5.86 9.82
N TYR A 37 -1.82 -4.56 9.85
CA TYR A 37 -2.42 -3.65 10.81
C TYR A 37 -3.94 -3.52 10.59
N ALA A 38 -4.36 -3.28 9.35
CA ALA A 38 -5.76 -3.05 8.99
C ALA A 38 -6.67 -4.27 9.26
N ASN A 39 -6.18 -5.47 8.90
CA ASN A 39 -6.99 -6.68 8.82
C ASN A 39 -6.80 -7.61 10.02
N PHE A 40 -5.72 -7.43 10.80
CA PHE A 40 -5.45 -8.27 11.96
C PHE A 40 -5.33 -7.45 13.25
N THR A 41 -4.38 -6.52 13.32
CA THR A 41 -4.07 -5.80 14.58
C THR A 41 -5.26 -4.97 15.04
N LEU A 42 -5.80 -4.14 14.15
CA LEU A 42 -6.87 -3.23 14.48
C LEU A 42 -8.20 -3.95 14.84
N PRO A 43 -8.64 -5.00 14.11
CA PRO A 43 -9.76 -5.83 14.54
C PRO A 43 -9.52 -6.56 15.86
N LYS A 44 -8.31 -7.10 16.08
CA LYS A 44 -7.93 -7.75 17.34
C LYS A 44 -8.12 -6.79 18.52
N ASP A 45 -7.62 -5.57 18.40
CA ASP A 45 -7.73 -4.54 19.44
C ASP A 45 -9.19 -4.13 19.68
N PHE A 46 -9.99 -4.01 18.62
CA PHE A 46 -11.43 -3.77 18.73
C PHE A 46 -12.15 -4.88 19.51
N PHE A 47 -11.92 -6.15 19.17
CA PHE A 47 -12.57 -7.26 19.85
C PHE A 47 -12.13 -7.39 21.31
N LYS A 48 -10.85 -7.11 21.61
CA LYS A 48 -10.35 -7.03 22.99
C LYS A 48 -11.08 -5.93 23.78
N CYS A 49 -11.14 -4.71 23.23
CA CYS A 49 -11.86 -3.59 23.83
C CYS A 49 -13.33 -3.93 24.08
N GLY A 50 -14.01 -4.51 23.08
CA GLY A 50 -15.40 -4.93 23.19
C GLY A 50 -15.62 -5.99 24.27
N TYR A 51 -14.74 -6.98 24.38
CA TYR A 51 -14.79 -8.01 25.42
C TYR A 51 -14.66 -7.40 26.82
N GLU A 52 -13.71 -6.48 27.01
CA GLU A 52 -13.47 -5.77 28.28
C GLU A 52 -14.64 -4.85 28.69
N CYS A 53 -15.54 -4.50 27.77
CA CYS A 53 -16.77 -3.79 28.10
C CYS A 53 -17.78 -4.64 28.87
N PHE A 54 -17.78 -5.97 28.70
CA PHE A 54 -18.74 -6.88 29.33
C PHE A 54 -18.35 -7.22 30.77
N ASP A 55 -18.66 -6.30 31.68
CA ASP A 55 -18.45 -6.44 33.12
C ASP A 55 -19.81 -6.50 33.85
N GLY A 56 -20.02 -7.55 34.66
CA GLY A 56 -21.26 -7.77 35.40
C GLY A 56 -21.57 -6.72 36.47
N SER A 57 -20.63 -5.84 36.81
CA SER A 57 -20.85 -4.70 37.71
C SER A 57 -21.39 -3.44 37.00
N LYS A 58 -21.31 -3.38 35.67
CA LYS A 58 -21.74 -2.22 34.88
C LYS A 58 -23.21 -2.32 34.49
N ARG A 59 -23.88 -1.18 34.39
CA ARG A 59 -25.24 -1.08 33.83
C ARG A 59 -25.20 -1.30 32.33
N GLN A 60 -26.30 -1.76 31.76
CA GLN A 60 -26.42 -2.03 30.32
C GLN A 60 -26.02 -0.82 29.45
N GLU A 61 -26.41 0.39 29.85
CA GLU A 61 -26.04 1.62 29.15
C GLU A 61 -24.53 1.88 29.16
N GLU A 62 -23.85 1.57 30.26
CA GLU A 62 -22.39 1.72 30.40
C GLU A 62 -21.66 0.72 29.48
N VAL A 63 -22.17 -0.51 29.39
CA VAL A 63 -21.66 -1.53 28.46
C VAL A 63 -21.84 -1.08 27.00
N ILE A 64 -23.03 -0.60 26.64
CA ILE A 64 -23.32 -0.13 25.27
C ILE A 64 -22.42 1.05 24.90
N ASN A 65 -22.31 2.06 25.77
CA ASN A 65 -21.46 3.22 25.52
C ASN A 65 -19.98 2.83 25.39
N CYS A 66 -19.50 1.86 26.18
CA CYS A 66 -18.16 1.32 26.05
C CYS A 66 -17.92 0.66 24.68
N VAL A 67 -18.82 -0.24 24.24
CA VAL A 67 -18.70 -0.92 22.95
C VAL A 67 -18.76 0.08 21.78
N ASN A 68 -19.66 1.07 21.86
CA ASN A 68 -19.74 2.14 20.86
C ASN A 68 -18.43 2.93 20.77
N ASN A 69 -17.78 3.23 21.90
CA ASN A 69 -16.47 3.89 21.91
C ASN A 69 -15.39 3.02 21.25
N CYS A 70 -15.40 1.70 21.46
CA CYS A 70 -14.49 0.78 20.76
C CYS A 70 -14.74 0.81 19.24
N ALA A 71 -16.00 0.74 18.82
CA ALA A 71 -16.39 0.74 17.41
C ALA A 71 -16.08 2.08 16.71
N ASP A 72 -16.27 3.20 17.41
CA ASP A 72 -15.94 4.54 16.91
C ASP A 72 -14.44 4.69 16.67
N ARG A 73 -13.60 4.18 17.59
CA ARG A 73 -12.14 4.16 17.41
C ARG A 73 -11.74 3.34 16.19
N LEU A 74 -12.26 2.11 16.09
CA LEU A 74 -12.04 1.25 14.93
C LEU A 74 -12.41 1.95 13.61
N THR A 75 -13.63 2.48 13.52
CA THR A 75 -14.15 3.12 12.30
C THR A 75 -13.33 4.35 11.90
N LYS A 76 -12.92 5.17 12.87
CA LYS A 76 -12.10 6.37 12.60
C LYS A 76 -10.72 5.99 12.07
N VAL A 77 -10.06 5.01 12.68
CA VAL A 77 -8.74 4.53 12.25
C VAL A 77 -8.84 3.88 10.87
N GLN A 78 -9.82 2.99 10.65
CA GLN A 78 -10.04 2.35 9.35
C GLN A 78 -10.30 3.38 8.25
N LYS A 79 -11.13 4.39 8.51
CA LYS A 79 -11.41 5.44 7.53
C LYS A 79 -10.15 6.23 7.18
N ALA A 80 -9.37 6.65 8.19
CA ALA A 80 -8.12 7.37 7.96
C ALA A 80 -7.13 6.51 7.16
N LEU A 81 -6.98 5.24 7.55
CA LEU A 81 -6.10 4.31 6.88
C LEU A 81 -6.50 4.06 5.43
N ASN A 82 -7.78 3.76 5.17
CA ASN A 82 -8.30 3.55 3.82
C ASN A 82 -8.11 4.79 2.95
N ASN A 83 -8.27 5.99 3.50
CA ASN A 83 -8.01 7.22 2.75
C ASN A 83 -6.53 7.35 2.34
N GLU A 84 -5.60 7.01 3.23
CA GLU A 84 -4.17 7.03 2.93
C GLU A 84 -3.78 5.95 1.91
N ILE A 85 -4.31 4.73 2.03
CA ILE A 85 -4.13 3.64 1.06
C ILE A 85 -4.66 4.06 -0.31
N ASN A 86 -5.91 4.54 -0.39
CA ASN A 86 -6.52 4.97 -1.64
C ASN A 86 -5.72 6.09 -2.31
N MET A 87 -5.23 7.07 -1.53
CA MET A 87 -4.39 8.15 -2.06
C MET A 87 -3.07 7.62 -2.62
N PHE A 88 -2.45 6.67 -1.93
CA PHE A 88 -1.22 6.04 -2.40
C PHE A 88 -1.45 5.24 -3.68
N GLU A 89 -2.47 4.36 -3.70
CA GLU A 89 -2.84 3.56 -4.88
C GLU A 89 -3.20 4.45 -6.08
N GLU A 90 -3.96 5.53 -5.87
CA GLU A 90 -4.32 6.47 -6.94
C GLU A 90 -3.08 7.13 -7.54
N LYS A 91 -2.16 7.64 -6.72
CA LYS A 91 -0.97 8.32 -7.20
C LYS A 91 0.00 7.36 -7.87
N MET A 92 0.21 6.19 -7.27
CA MET A 92 1.05 5.14 -7.85
C MET A 92 0.49 4.66 -9.18
N GLY A 93 -0.81 4.36 -9.25
CA GLY A 93 -1.48 3.93 -10.48
C GLY A 93 -1.39 4.97 -11.60
N LYS A 94 -1.55 6.25 -11.29
CA LYS A 94 -1.34 7.35 -12.25
C LYS A 94 0.09 7.40 -12.77
N SER A 95 1.09 7.30 -11.89
CA SER A 95 2.50 7.32 -12.30
C SER A 95 2.86 6.11 -13.18
N VAL A 96 2.38 4.91 -12.85
CA VAL A 96 2.57 3.71 -13.66
C VAL A 96 1.92 3.87 -15.04
N MET A 97 0.70 4.39 -15.11
CA MET A 97 0.00 4.65 -16.37
C MET A 97 0.79 5.63 -17.26
N VAL A 98 1.38 6.68 -16.68
CA VAL A 98 2.25 7.62 -17.43
C VAL A 98 3.48 6.92 -17.97
N CYS A 99 4.12 6.03 -17.20
CA CYS A 99 5.27 5.27 -17.66
C CYS A 99 4.92 4.33 -18.82
N GLN A 100 3.79 3.64 -18.74
CA GLN A 100 3.29 2.77 -19.81
C GLN A 100 2.99 3.56 -21.09
N LEU A 101 2.31 4.70 -20.99
CA LEU A 101 2.03 5.56 -22.15
C LEU A 101 3.31 6.03 -22.85
N LYS A 102 4.31 6.47 -22.09
CA LYS A 102 5.61 6.88 -22.65
C LYS A 102 6.33 5.71 -23.34
N HIS A 103 6.22 4.52 -22.78
CA HIS A 103 6.82 3.32 -23.35
C HIS A 103 6.14 2.91 -24.65
N ASP A 104 4.80 2.96 -24.71
CA ASP A 104 4.05 2.66 -25.93
C ASP A 104 4.35 3.68 -27.03
N GLU A 105 4.47 4.96 -26.68
CA GLU A 105 4.91 6.00 -27.60
C GLU A 105 6.34 5.75 -28.13
N ALA A 106 7.27 5.39 -27.24
CA ALA A 106 8.64 5.06 -27.63
C ALA A 106 8.70 3.84 -28.57
N LYS A 107 7.88 2.81 -28.33
CA LYS A 107 7.73 1.65 -29.21
C LYS A 107 7.20 2.04 -30.60
N LEU A 108 6.16 2.88 -30.66
CA LEU A 108 5.62 3.37 -31.93
C LEU A 108 6.66 4.16 -32.73
N GLN A 109 7.53 4.90 -32.05
CA GLN A 109 8.62 5.65 -32.67
C GLN A 109 9.85 4.78 -33.01
N GLN A 110 9.82 3.46 -32.74
CA GLN A 110 10.98 2.57 -32.85
C GLN A 110 12.21 3.12 -32.13
N LYS A 111 11.98 3.82 -31.01
CA LYS A 111 13.04 4.45 -30.23
C LYS A 111 13.85 3.36 -29.52
N ALA A 112 15.16 3.34 -29.76
CA ALA A 112 16.08 2.52 -28.99
C ALA A 112 16.02 2.89 -27.50
N GLY A 113 16.05 1.89 -26.61
CA GLY A 113 16.03 2.12 -25.16
C GLY A 113 14.64 2.27 -24.54
N ALA A 114 13.55 1.99 -25.26
CA ALA A 114 12.18 2.04 -24.70
C ALA A 114 12.04 1.21 -23.40
N GLY A 115 12.60 -0.01 -23.35
CA GLY A 115 12.58 -0.87 -22.16
C GLY A 115 13.30 -0.26 -20.95
N PRO A 116 14.60 0.10 -21.07
CA PRO A 116 15.33 0.80 -20.01
C PRO A 116 14.66 2.11 -19.54
N ASP A 117 14.09 2.89 -20.46
CA ASP A 117 13.35 4.12 -20.12
C ASP A 117 12.10 3.80 -19.27
N LEU A 118 11.39 2.70 -19.56
CA LEU A 118 10.26 2.24 -18.76
C LEU A 118 10.68 1.85 -17.34
N VAL A 119 11.75 1.06 -17.21
CA VAL A 119 12.29 0.67 -15.89
C VAL A 119 12.64 1.92 -15.07
N SER A 120 13.40 2.85 -15.65
CA SER A 120 13.78 4.09 -14.97
C SER A 120 12.58 4.95 -14.58
N CYS A 121 11.53 4.97 -15.42
CA CYS A 121 10.30 5.70 -15.11
C CYS A 121 9.56 5.07 -13.93
N LEU A 122 9.46 3.74 -13.90
CA LEU A 122 8.82 3.01 -12.81
C LEU A 122 9.60 3.17 -11.51
N ASP A 123 10.93 3.03 -11.55
CA ASP A 123 11.84 3.31 -10.42
C ASP A 123 11.56 4.68 -9.81
N GLN A 124 11.47 5.71 -10.66
CA GLN A 124 11.13 7.06 -10.22
C GLN A 124 9.71 7.15 -9.64
N ALA A 125 8.71 6.54 -10.29
CA ALA A 125 7.33 6.51 -9.82
C ALA A 125 7.23 5.95 -8.39
N ILE A 126 7.97 4.90 -8.07
CA ILE A 126 7.98 4.34 -6.72
C ILE A 126 8.65 5.29 -5.76
N GLN A 127 9.86 5.77 -6.05
CA GLN A 127 10.59 6.67 -5.15
C GLN A 127 9.77 7.93 -4.83
N GLU A 128 9.02 8.43 -5.81
CA GLU A 128 8.12 9.57 -5.62
C GLU A 128 6.87 9.24 -4.80
N ASN A 129 6.31 8.03 -4.94
CA ASN A 129 5.03 7.69 -4.34
C ASN A 129 5.12 6.91 -3.03
N ILE A 130 6.24 6.25 -2.74
CA ILE A 130 6.43 5.40 -1.55
C ILE A 130 6.27 6.18 -0.24
N LYS A 131 6.53 7.49 -0.28
CA LYS A 131 6.31 8.42 0.83
C LYS A 131 4.83 8.64 1.17
N PHE A 132 3.91 8.22 0.31
CA PHE A 132 2.46 8.26 0.55
C PHE A 132 1.91 6.96 1.14
N LEU A 133 2.73 5.92 1.28
CA LEU A 133 2.32 4.74 2.07
C LEU A 133 1.92 5.18 3.48
N PRO A 134 0.84 4.60 4.03
CA PRO A 134 0.44 4.88 5.40
C PRO A 134 1.56 4.59 6.39
N ASP A 135 1.86 5.57 7.24
CA ASP A 135 2.75 5.37 8.40
C ASP A 135 1.89 4.94 9.59
N ILE A 136 1.94 3.66 9.93
CA ILE A 136 1.15 3.08 11.02
C ILE A 136 1.50 3.71 12.37
N ASN A 137 2.75 4.11 12.61
CA ASN A 137 3.11 4.73 13.89
C ASN A 137 2.53 6.15 13.99
N LYS A 138 2.57 6.89 12.88
CA LYS A 138 1.90 8.19 12.78
C LYS A 138 0.39 8.06 12.95
N LEU A 139 -0.22 7.03 12.37
CA LEU A 139 -1.64 6.73 12.50
C LEU A 139 -2.01 6.39 13.95
N LYS A 140 -1.26 5.50 14.60
CA LYS A 140 -1.42 5.16 16.02
C LYS A 140 -1.32 6.40 16.91
N ALA A 141 -0.31 7.24 16.69
CA ALA A 141 -0.14 8.49 17.43
C ALA A 141 -1.33 9.45 17.24
N ALA A 142 -1.86 9.57 16.02
CA ALA A 142 -3.03 10.41 15.72
C ALA A 142 -4.31 9.94 16.44
N PHE A 143 -4.42 8.65 16.75
CA PHE A 143 -5.58 8.05 17.43
C PHE A 143 -5.33 7.66 18.89
N GLY A 144 -4.14 7.95 19.43
CA GLY A 144 -3.77 7.62 20.81
C GLY A 144 -3.72 6.12 21.11
N ILE A 145 -3.31 5.32 20.13
CA ILE A 145 -3.13 3.86 20.27
C ILE A 145 -1.69 3.61 20.75
N SER A 146 -1.53 2.95 21.89
CA SER A 146 -0.21 2.45 22.36
C SER A 146 0.04 1.03 21.87
N ASP A 147 1.31 0.62 21.81
CA ASP A 147 1.72 -0.73 21.41
C ASP A 147 1.49 -1.79 22.51
N ASP A 148 0.71 -1.49 23.54
CA ASP A 148 0.47 -2.40 24.68
C ASP A 148 -0.56 -3.51 24.36
N SER A 149 -0.57 -4.00 23.13
CA SER A 149 -1.29 -5.21 22.72
C SER A 149 -0.38 -6.44 22.65
N SER A 150 0.41 -6.65 23.72
CA SER A 150 0.98 -7.96 24.09
C SER A 150 0.04 -8.71 25.03
#